data_AF-A0A316QGX3-F1
#
_entry.id   AF-A0A316QGX3-F1
#
_cell.length_a   1.000
_cell.length_b   1.000
_cell.length_c   1.000
_cell.angle_alpha   90.00
_cell.angle_beta   90.00
_cell.angle_gamma   90.00
#
_symmetry.space_group_name_H-M   'P 1'
#
loop_
_entity.id
_entity.type
_entity.pdbx_description
1 polymer ?
#
loop_
_entity_poly.entity_id
_entity_poly.type
_entity_poly.pdbx_seq_one_letter_code
_entity_poly.pdbx_strand_id
1 'polypeptide(L)'
;MQQSEKLDRQLRSLSMLAGCGCMMTDEILDIRRSAGVCCQFSCPAKERVESVTGDEGCLWLHRRAAYGAEKFGGKYIYFCPAGFVFCIAKFHTEEENGYFLAGPLNLSESEEAPAGELPSEMDLSKIDPAAFAAFASRIPAVSSRKASAISDMLEVLALSQSENRGDFRENEEKMHLQQQIGDYVQSIKSRMILGVDKYSPYPYDKEKLLVHAIKTGDEKEAKQYLNEILGHIFFASANNIDAIKLRAFELTVIISRAALDGGADESSIYQLSPQFISDFFALDTIDDICYALMDILKKFSAETFGLEKVKHAGIITQVVSFIRNNYMHKITLADVAAHVFLSPSYLSKIFKDEMQTSFNGYLSEVRIEKSKVLLLSNDLSIVEVSELVGFIDQSYFNKVFKKQTGMTPKKYRETSGGLHTDTEHFVANRVISAKSK
;
A
#
# COMPACT_ATOMS: atom_id res chain seq x y z
N MET A 1 6.00 50.82 7.57
CA MET A 1 5.04 50.86 8.71
C MET A 1 3.70 50.17 8.38
N GLN A 2 3.00 50.53 7.30
CA GLN A 2 1.72 49.88 6.90
C GLN A 2 1.81 48.36 6.63
N GLN A 3 2.90 47.87 6.04
CA GLN A 3 3.07 46.44 5.72
C GLN A 3 3.36 45.58 6.95
N SER A 4 4.09 46.13 7.93
CA SER A 4 4.35 45.48 9.22
C SER A 4 3.07 45.33 10.06
N GLU A 5 2.21 46.36 10.10
CA GLU A 5 0.93 46.28 10.81
C GLU A 5 -0.05 45.30 10.14
N LYS A 6 0.00 45.20 8.81
CA LYS A 6 -0.81 44.25 8.04
C LYS A 6 -0.46 42.80 8.39
N LEU A 7 0.83 42.47 8.45
CA LEU A 7 1.31 41.14 8.78
C LEU A 7 0.96 40.73 10.22
N ASP A 8 1.12 41.65 11.17
CA ASP A 8 0.71 41.42 12.57
C ASP A 8 -0.78 41.07 12.68
N ARG A 9 -1.63 41.75 11.89
CA ARG A 9 -3.07 41.45 11.85
C ARG A 9 -3.35 40.09 11.21
N GLN A 10 -2.65 39.74 10.13
CA GLN A 10 -2.80 38.44 9.47
C GLN A 10 -2.39 37.29 10.40
N LEU A 11 -1.26 37.40 11.08
CA LEU A 11 -0.77 36.39 12.03
C LEU A 11 -1.71 36.23 13.23
N ARG A 12 -2.23 37.33 13.78
CA ARG A 12 -3.26 37.28 14.85
C ARG A 12 -4.57 36.65 14.37
N SER A 13 -5.00 36.98 13.15
CA SER A 13 -6.22 36.40 12.57
C SER A 13 -6.07 34.89 12.36
N LEU A 14 -4.91 34.46 11.85
CA LEU A 14 -4.59 33.04 11.70
C LEU A 14 -4.56 32.32 13.05
N SER A 15 -3.92 32.90 14.07
CA SER A 15 -3.89 32.34 15.43
C SER A 15 -5.30 32.20 16.02
N MET A 16 -6.19 33.19 15.81
CA MET A 16 -7.59 33.10 16.25
C MET A 16 -8.37 32.02 15.50
N LEU A 17 -8.18 31.89 14.17
CA LEU A 17 -8.88 30.90 13.34
C LEU A 17 -8.40 29.47 13.63
N ALA A 18 -7.08 29.29 13.76
CA ALA A 18 -6.46 28.01 14.05
C ALA A 18 -6.65 27.59 15.52
N GLY A 19 -6.88 28.56 16.42
CA GLY A 19 -6.99 28.33 17.85
C GLY A 19 -5.66 27.99 18.54
N CYS A 20 -4.53 28.17 17.84
CA CYS A 20 -3.20 27.83 18.33
C CYS A 20 -2.22 29.00 18.21
N GLY A 21 -1.01 28.84 18.74
CA GLY A 21 0.09 29.77 18.51
C GLY A 21 0.48 29.83 17.03
N CYS A 22 0.76 31.03 16.54
CA CYS A 22 1.34 31.25 15.22
C CYS A 22 2.56 32.16 15.34
N MET A 23 3.63 31.84 14.63
CA MET A 23 4.88 32.60 14.65
C MET A 23 5.44 32.79 13.25
N MET A 24 6.15 33.90 13.07
CA MET A 24 7.01 34.19 11.93
C MET A 24 8.45 34.21 12.43
N THR A 25 9.32 33.53 11.71
CA THR A 25 10.75 33.45 12.01
C THR A 25 11.57 33.86 10.80
N ASP A 26 12.86 34.10 11.03
CA ASP A 26 13.85 34.10 9.95
C ASP A 26 14.28 32.67 9.57
N GLU A 27 15.29 32.55 8.71
CA GLU A 27 15.86 31.28 8.23
C GLU A 27 16.45 30.41 9.35
N ILE A 28 16.97 31.01 10.44
CA ILE A 28 17.57 30.28 11.56
C ILE A 28 16.57 29.95 12.67
N LEU A 29 15.29 30.29 12.45
CA LEU A 29 14.13 30.12 13.33
C LEU A 29 14.11 31.02 14.56
N ASP A 30 14.79 32.17 14.50
CA ASP A 30 14.60 33.21 15.49
C ASP A 30 13.24 33.88 15.28
N ILE A 31 12.43 33.92 16.34
CA ILE A 31 11.08 34.47 16.28
C ILE A 31 11.17 35.98 16.04
N ARG A 32 10.66 36.40 14.88
CA ARG A 32 10.45 37.81 14.54
C ARG A 32 9.13 38.29 15.09
N ARG A 33 8.08 37.49 14.94
CA ARG A 33 6.71 37.82 15.35
C ARG A 33 5.97 36.60 15.88
N SER A 34 5.06 36.80 16.82
CA SER A 34 4.21 35.74 17.34
C SER A 34 2.83 36.26 17.74
N ALA A 35 1.84 35.36 17.69
CA ALA A 35 0.49 35.56 18.18
C ALA A 35 -0.01 34.26 18.85
N GLY A 36 -0.72 34.41 19.96
CA GLY A 36 -1.21 33.26 20.74
C GLY A 36 -0.12 32.62 21.62
N VAL A 37 -0.45 31.45 22.18
CA VAL A 37 0.48 30.71 23.06
C VAL A 37 1.37 29.81 22.21
N CYS A 38 2.64 30.18 22.11
CA CYS A 38 3.68 29.39 21.45
C CYS A 38 4.50 28.59 22.48
N CYS A 39 5.03 27.43 22.10
CA CYS A 39 5.67 26.46 23.00
C CYS A 39 6.93 26.92 23.78
N GLN A 40 7.42 28.15 23.61
CA GLN A 40 8.81 28.46 23.97
C GLN A 40 9.14 28.60 25.47
N PHE A 41 8.18 28.58 26.41
CA PHE A 41 8.53 28.92 27.81
C PHE A 41 7.91 28.06 28.93
N SER A 42 7.09 27.05 28.64
CA SER A 42 6.39 26.30 29.72
C SER A 42 5.95 24.87 29.37
N CYS A 43 6.56 24.21 28.38
CA CYS A 43 6.21 22.83 28.06
C CYS A 43 6.68 21.87 29.18
N PRO A 44 5.77 21.16 29.87
CA PRO A 44 6.13 20.20 30.92
C PRO A 44 6.79 18.93 30.38
N ALA A 45 6.82 18.74 29.05
CA ALA A 45 7.53 17.65 28.38
C ALA A 45 8.90 18.08 27.82
N LYS A 46 9.45 19.23 28.25
CA LYS A 46 10.72 19.79 27.75
C LYS A 46 11.87 18.78 27.86
N GLU A 47 12.07 18.17 29.03
CA GLU A 47 13.16 17.19 29.25
C GLU A 47 13.05 15.97 28.35
N ARG A 48 11.83 15.56 27.99
CA ARG A 48 11.61 14.48 27.04
C ARG A 48 11.95 14.91 25.62
N VAL A 49 11.56 16.11 25.21
CA VAL A 49 11.94 16.65 23.90
C VAL A 49 13.46 16.69 23.81
N GLU A 50 14.14 17.25 24.81
CA GLU A 50 15.61 17.31 24.89
C GLU A 50 16.27 15.92 24.90
N SER A 51 15.65 14.91 25.53
CA SER A 51 16.17 13.54 25.49
C SER A 51 16.18 12.90 24.10
N VAL A 52 15.36 13.41 23.18
CA VAL A 52 15.26 12.93 21.78
C VAL A 52 16.04 13.83 20.83
N THR A 53 16.07 15.14 21.08
CA THR A 53 16.63 16.15 20.17
C THR A 53 17.99 16.70 20.60
N GLY A 54 18.50 16.30 21.76
CA GLY A 54 19.71 16.87 22.37
C GLY A 54 19.51 18.31 22.86
N ASP A 55 20.63 19.00 23.10
CA ASP A 55 20.69 20.33 23.73
C ASP A 55 19.96 21.44 22.94
N GLU A 56 19.76 21.26 21.64
CA GLU A 56 19.01 22.20 20.80
C GLU A 56 17.47 22.07 20.96
N GLY A 57 16.98 21.04 21.66
CA GLY A 57 15.59 20.95 22.12
C GLY A 57 14.54 21.12 21.01
N CYS A 58 13.52 21.93 21.29
CA CYS A 58 12.47 22.26 20.31
C CYS A 58 12.99 22.98 19.07
N LEU A 59 14.08 23.75 19.17
CA LEU A 59 14.61 24.53 18.04
C LEU A 59 15.14 23.60 16.95
N TRP A 60 15.83 22.52 17.33
CA TRP A 60 16.24 21.46 16.41
C TRP A 60 15.06 20.88 15.63
N LEU A 61 13.96 20.58 16.35
CA LEU A 61 12.75 20.03 15.74
C LEU A 61 12.16 21.01 14.71
N HIS A 62 12.09 22.29 15.03
CA HIS A 62 11.61 23.33 14.12
C HIS A 62 12.54 23.47 12.90
N ARG A 63 13.87 23.46 13.08
CA ARG A 63 14.86 23.54 11.98
C ARG A 63 14.75 22.38 11.02
N ARG A 64 14.57 21.19 11.58
CA ARG A 64 14.36 19.98 10.81
C ARG A 64 13.04 20.00 10.04
N ALA A 65 11.97 20.51 10.65
CA ALA A 65 10.71 20.72 9.96
C ALA A 65 10.81 21.77 8.84
N ALA A 66 11.65 22.79 9.03
CA ALA A 66 11.93 23.81 8.03
C ALA A 66 12.61 23.23 6.79
N TYR A 67 13.61 22.37 6.98
CA TYR A 67 14.19 21.54 5.91
C TYR A 67 13.14 20.67 5.23
N GLY A 68 12.22 20.08 5.99
CA GLY A 68 11.05 19.37 5.45
C GLY A 68 10.21 20.26 4.53
N ALA A 69 9.84 21.46 4.97
CA ALA A 69 9.08 22.40 4.16
C ALA A 69 9.80 22.78 2.85
N GLU A 70 11.13 22.95 2.87
CA GLU A 70 11.92 23.21 1.66
C GLU A 70 11.88 22.04 0.67
N LYS A 71 11.97 20.81 1.16
CA LYS A 71 11.98 19.59 0.34
C LYS A 71 10.59 19.22 -0.20
N PHE A 72 9.53 19.58 0.53
CA PHE A 72 8.15 19.14 0.30
C PHE A 72 7.20 20.23 -0.19
N GLY A 73 7.73 21.25 -0.85
CA GLY A 73 6.89 22.16 -1.62
C GLY A 73 6.42 23.40 -0.89
N GLY A 74 7.19 23.86 0.09
CA GLY A 74 6.96 25.11 0.79
C GLY A 74 6.17 24.98 2.08
N LYS A 75 5.66 23.79 2.45
CA LYS A 75 5.05 23.54 3.77
C LYS A 75 5.24 22.11 4.26
N TYR A 76 5.08 21.90 5.56
CA TYR A 76 5.26 20.59 6.19
C TYR A 76 4.52 20.51 7.55
N ILE A 77 3.79 19.41 7.78
CA ILE A 77 3.13 19.08 9.05
C ILE A 77 3.98 18.02 9.77
N TYR A 78 4.26 18.23 11.05
CA TYR A 78 5.13 17.36 11.83
C TYR A 78 4.69 17.24 13.28
N PHE A 79 5.26 16.25 13.98
CA PHE A 79 4.97 15.96 15.37
C PHE A 79 6.17 16.27 16.24
N CYS A 80 5.92 16.82 17.43
CA CYS A 80 6.96 16.86 18.46
C CYS A 80 6.99 15.54 19.27
N PRO A 81 8.11 15.26 19.96
CA PRO A 81 8.22 14.07 20.81
C PRO A 81 7.12 13.94 21.89
N ALA A 82 6.50 15.07 22.28
CA ALA A 82 5.38 15.08 23.22
C ALA A 82 4.01 14.77 22.57
N GLY A 83 3.98 14.50 21.25
CA GLY A 83 2.77 14.08 20.52
C GLY A 83 1.95 15.22 19.91
N PHE A 84 2.36 16.47 20.08
CA PHE A 84 1.66 17.62 19.48
C PHE A 84 2.03 17.83 18.03
N VAL A 85 1.05 18.29 17.25
CA VAL A 85 1.19 18.61 15.83
C VAL A 85 1.59 20.07 15.66
N PHE A 86 2.43 20.31 14.66
CA PHE A 86 2.82 21.62 14.18
C PHE A 86 2.76 21.65 12.65
N CYS A 87 2.49 22.82 12.10
CA CYS A 87 2.60 23.11 10.68
C CYS A 87 3.68 24.17 10.49
N ILE A 88 4.48 24.06 9.43
CA ILE A 88 5.48 25.04 9.03
C ILE A 88 5.33 25.35 7.55
N ALA A 89 5.49 26.61 7.15
CA ALA A 89 5.48 27.02 5.75
C ALA A 89 6.57 28.06 5.48
N LYS A 90 7.29 27.93 4.36
CA LYS A 90 8.39 28.81 3.95
C LYS A 90 7.87 30.01 3.17
N PHE A 91 8.41 31.19 3.45
CA PHE A 91 8.23 32.37 2.61
C PHE A 91 9.59 32.88 2.11
N HIS A 92 9.57 33.57 0.97
CA HIS A 92 10.77 34.12 0.34
C HIS A 92 10.50 35.53 -0.21
N THR A 93 11.29 36.50 0.22
CA THR A 93 11.26 37.88 -0.30
C THR A 93 12.68 38.32 -0.67
N GLU A 94 12.81 39.39 -1.46
CA GLU A 94 14.11 39.98 -1.78
C GLU A 94 14.90 40.42 -0.53
N GLU A 95 14.23 40.78 0.57
CA GLU A 95 14.85 41.32 1.79
C GLU A 95 14.97 40.28 2.93
N GLU A 96 14.05 39.33 3.01
CA GLU A 96 13.94 38.39 4.15
C GLU A 96 13.37 37.03 3.72
N ASN A 97 14.00 35.98 4.25
CA ASN A 97 13.55 34.59 4.13
C ASN A 97 13.24 34.04 5.51
N GLY A 98 12.30 33.11 5.56
CA GLY A 98 12.01 32.45 6.81
C GLY A 98 10.76 31.60 6.74
N TYR A 99 10.18 31.38 7.93
CA TYR A 99 9.12 30.41 8.10
C TYR A 99 7.97 30.98 8.91
N PHE A 100 6.76 30.58 8.54
CA PHE A 100 5.60 30.65 9.41
C PHE A 100 5.42 29.30 10.08
N LEU A 101 5.09 29.29 11.37
CA LEU A 101 4.75 28.08 12.10
C LEU A 101 3.40 28.25 12.79
N ALA A 102 2.62 27.17 12.85
CA ALA A 102 1.37 27.08 13.59
C ALA A 102 1.37 25.83 14.50
N GLY A 103 1.05 26.02 15.77
CA GLY A 103 0.96 24.96 16.77
C GLY A 103 1.29 25.49 18.18
N PRO A 104 1.29 24.61 19.21
CA PRO A 104 0.98 23.18 19.14
C PRO A 104 -0.51 22.90 18.88
N LEU A 105 -0.82 21.74 18.33
CA LEU A 105 -2.17 21.20 18.11
C LEU A 105 -2.28 19.80 18.69
N ASN A 106 -3.44 19.45 19.24
CA ASN A 106 -3.75 18.08 19.65
C ASN A 106 -4.62 17.41 18.59
N LEU A 107 -4.17 16.32 17.99
CA LEU A 107 -4.91 15.66 16.91
C LEU A 107 -5.97 14.71 17.48
N SER A 108 -7.25 15.01 17.28
CA SER A 108 -8.41 14.27 17.80
C SER A 108 -9.61 14.31 16.84
N GLU A 109 -10.40 13.23 16.76
CA GLU A 109 -11.67 13.20 15.98
C GLU A 109 -12.88 13.76 16.73
N SER A 110 -12.79 13.89 18.05
CA SER A 110 -13.81 14.56 18.86
C SER A 110 -13.26 15.89 19.39
N GLU A 111 -13.99 16.98 19.14
CA GLU A 111 -13.70 18.28 19.78
C GLU A 111 -13.88 18.22 21.31
N GLU A 112 -14.48 17.14 21.83
CA GLU A 112 -14.70 16.84 23.25
C GLU A 112 -13.77 15.74 23.80
N ALA A 113 -12.79 15.26 23.03
CA ALA A 113 -11.87 14.23 23.52
C ALA A 113 -11.11 14.74 24.77
N PRO A 114 -10.92 13.89 25.81
CA PRO A 114 -10.26 14.31 27.03
C PRO A 114 -8.87 14.85 26.70
N ALA A 115 -8.67 16.12 27.01
CA ALA A 115 -7.39 16.76 26.76
C ALA A 115 -6.32 16.11 27.66
N GLY A 116 -5.25 15.62 27.03
CA GLY A 116 -4.07 15.16 27.77
C GLY A 116 -4.04 13.69 28.16
N GLU A 117 -4.78 12.79 27.50
CA GLU A 117 -4.45 11.36 27.60
C GLU A 117 -3.10 11.08 26.94
N LEU A 118 -2.11 10.86 27.79
CA LEU A 118 -0.77 10.42 27.43
C LEU A 118 -0.89 9.02 26.82
N PRO A 119 -0.23 8.73 25.67
CA PRO A 119 -0.12 7.35 25.18
C PRO A 119 0.33 6.43 26.31
N SER A 120 -0.28 5.25 26.45
CA SER A 120 0.06 4.28 27.51
C SER A 120 1.52 3.81 27.50
N GLU A 121 2.23 4.07 26.39
CA GLU A 121 3.62 3.70 26.12
C GLU A 121 4.59 4.88 26.27
N MET A 122 4.08 6.05 26.68
CA MET A 122 4.92 7.23 26.94
C MET A 122 5.70 7.02 28.24
N ASP A 123 7.02 7.17 28.22
CA ASP A 123 7.83 7.15 29.45
C ASP A 123 7.46 8.37 30.33
N LEU A 124 6.62 8.11 31.34
CA LEU A 124 6.11 9.11 32.28
C LEU A 124 7.13 9.45 33.37
N SER A 125 8.28 8.78 33.43
CA SER A 125 9.26 8.98 34.52
C SER A 125 9.85 10.40 34.54
N LYS A 126 9.81 11.10 33.40
CA LYS A 126 10.35 12.46 33.23
C LYS A 126 9.29 13.53 32.95
N ILE A 127 8.01 13.20 33.17
CA ILE A 127 6.89 14.11 32.90
C ILE A 127 5.94 14.06 34.08
N ASP A 128 5.72 15.21 34.74
CA ASP A 128 4.64 15.34 35.71
C ASP A 128 3.29 15.21 34.97
N PRO A 129 2.52 14.13 35.20
CA PRO A 129 1.28 13.89 34.47
C PRO A 129 0.24 14.99 34.72
N ALA A 130 0.21 15.59 35.92
CA ALA A 130 -0.74 16.64 36.24
C ALA A 130 -0.38 17.96 35.53
N ALA A 131 0.91 18.32 35.52
CA ALA A 131 1.39 19.48 34.77
C ALA A 131 1.19 19.29 33.26
N PHE A 132 1.44 18.09 32.73
CA PHE A 132 1.21 17.77 31.33
C PHE A 132 -0.25 17.85 30.92
N ALA A 133 -1.16 17.25 31.70
CA ALA A 133 -2.58 17.35 31.44
C ALA A 133 -3.07 18.81 31.47
N ALA A 134 -2.62 19.60 32.45
CA ALA A 134 -2.94 21.03 32.55
C ALA A 134 -2.34 21.89 31.43
N PHE A 135 -1.27 21.44 30.79
CA PHE A 135 -0.70 22.07 29.60
C PHE A 135 -1.45 21.66 28.33
N ALA A 136 -1.68 20.36 28.15
CA ALA A 136 -2.41 19.78 27.03
C ALA A 136 -3.86 20.30 26.96
N SER A 137 -4.50 20.58 28.09
CA SER A 137 -5.84 21.17 28.15
C SER A 137 -5.95 22.57 27.59
N ARG A 138 -4.82 23.26 27.37
CA ARG A 138 -4.76 24.59 26.73
C ARG A 138 -4.46 24.50 25.24
N ILE A 139 -4.16 23.31 24.74
CA ILE A 139 -3.83 23.05 23.34
C ILE A 139 -5.11 22.64 22.62
N PRO A 140 -5.47 23.29 21.50
CA PRO A 140 -6.70 22.99 20.79
C PRO A 140 -6.70 21.56 20.25
N ALA A 141 -7.79 20.85 20.48
CA ALA A 141 -8.09 19.58 19.82
C ALA A 141 -8.61 19.86 18.39
N VAL A 142 -7.99 19.24 17.39
CA VAL A 142 -8.33 19.42 15.97
C VAL A 142 -8.30 18.09 15.24
N SER A 143 -9.19 17.92 14.26
CA SER A 143 -9.15 16.77 13.34
C SER A 143 -8.01 16.87 12.33
N SER A 144 -7.64 15.76 11.67
CA SER A 144 -6.70 15.76 10.53
C SER A 144 -7.08 16.80 9.49
N ARG A 145 -8.36 16.82 9.10
CA ARG A 145 -8.90 17.78 8.14
C ARG A 145 -8.66 19.24 8.57
N LYS A 146 -8.83 19.55 9.86
CA LYS A 146 -8.60 20.90 10.39
C LYS A 146 -7.11 21.22 10.50
N ALA A 147 -6.26 20.26 10.86
CA ALA A 147 -4.81 20.42 10.83
C ALA A 147 -4.28 20.68 9.41
N SER A 148 -4.77 19.95 8.41
CA SER A 148 -4.47 20.21 6.99
C SER A 148 -4.94 21.58 6.56
N ALA A 149 -6.16 21.99 6.91
CA ALA A 149 -6.67 23.32 6.60
C ALA A 149 -5.81 24.44 7.24
N ILE A 150 -5.32 24.25 8.46
CA ILE A 150 -4.38 25.18 9.12
C ILE A 150 -3.07 25.26 8.33
N SER A 151 -2.53 24.11 7.88
CA SER A 151 -1.33 24.06 7.04
C SER A 151 -1.53 24.81 5.71
N ASP A 152 -2.69 24.63 5.06
CA ASP A 152 -3.04 25.34 3.82
C ASP A 152 -3.16 26.85 4.04
N MET A 153 -3.78 27.28 5.14
CA MET A 153 -3.85 28.71 5.49
C MET A 153 -2.47 29.31 5.76
N LEU A 154 -1.58 28.54 6.40
CA LEU A 154 -0.20 28.94 6.68
C LEU A 154 0.59 29.14 5.39
N GLU A 155 0.41 28.25 4.42
CA GLU A 155 1.00 28.36 3.08
C GLU A 155 0.43 29.56 2.32
N VAL A 156 -0.89 29.78 2.34
CA VAL A 156 -1.50 30.97 1.73
C VAL A 156 -0.91 32.25 2.32
N LEU A 157 -0.70 32.29 3.63
CA LEU A 157 -0.03 33.41 4.29
C LEU A 157 1.42 33.55 3.79
N ALA A 158 2.18 32.46 3.74
CA ALA A 158 3.56 32.45 3.25
C ALA A 158 3.68 32.92 1.78
N LEU A 159 2.76 32.47 0.91
CA LEU A 159 2.65 32.89 -0.48
C LEU A 159 2.22 34.35 -0.61
N SER A 160 1.36 34.85 0.29
CA SER A 160 0.97 36.27 0.29
C SER A 160 2.13 37.20 0.60
N GLN A 161 3.17 36.67 1.25
CA GLN A 161 4.42 37.36 1.52
C GLN A 161 5.45 37.14 0.42
N SER A 162 5.36 36.05 -0.36
CA SER A 162 6.40 35.66 -1.31
C SER A 162 6.24 36.31 -2.69
N GLU A 163 7.36 36.69 -3.31
CA GLU A 163 7.36 37.46 -4.57
C GLU A 163 7.33 36.57 -5.83
N ASN A 164 7.68 35.28 -5.75
CA ASN A 164 7.69 34.34 -6.88
C ASN A 164 6.75 33.14 -6.65
N ARG A 165 5.69 33.01 -7.46
CA ARG A 165 4.60 32.01 -7.30
C ARG A 165 4.82 30.70 -8.09
N GLY A 166 6.07 30.37 -8.43
CA GLY A 166 6.40 29.57 -9.61
C GLY A 166 6.33 28.03 -9.53
N ASP A 167 6.17 27.39 -8.36
CA ASP A 167 6.54 25.96 -8.22
C ASP A 167 5.38 25.01 -7.84
N PHE A 168 4.19 25.24 -8.42
CA PHE A 168 2.93 24.66 -7.94
C PHE A 168 2.64 23.19 -8.32
N ARG A 169 3.35 22.57 -9.27
CA ARG A 169 2.93 21.28 -9.86
C ARG A 169 3.53 20.01 -9.24
N GLU A 170 4.72 20.05 -8.67
CA GLU A 170 5.30 18.90 -7.95
C GLU A 170 4.79 18.76 -6.50
N ASN A 171 4.10 19.78 -5.98
CA ASN A 171 3.70 19.88 -4.57
C ASN A 171 2.37 19.19 -4.26
N GLU A 172 1.46 19.06 -5.23
CA GLU A 172 0.15 18.41 -5.03
C GLU A 172 0.25 16.92 -4.69
N GLU A 173 1.13 16.17 -5.37
CA GLU A 173 1.31 14.73 -5.11
C GLU A 173 1.90 14.46 -3.71
N LYS A 174 2.82 15.32 -3.27
CA LYS A 174 3.49 15.24 -1.96
C LYS A 174 2.53 15.61 -0.82
N MET A 175 1.67 16.61 -1.01
CA MET A 175 0.61 16.98 -0.06
C MET A 175 -0.42 15.86 0.13
N HIS A 176 -0.84 15.21 -0.94
CA HIS A 176 -1.82 14.13 -0.88
C HIS A 176 -1.32 12.92 -0.06
N LEU A 177 -0.02 12.61 -0.19
CA LEU A 177 0.60 11.53 0.58
C LEU A 177 0.63 11.83 2.09
N GLN A 178 0.97 13.06 2.47
CA GLN A 178 1.00 13.48 3.86
C GLN A 178 -0.38 13.40 4.53
N GLN A 179 -1.43 13.78 3.79
CA GLN A 179 -2.82 13.68 4.27
C GLN A 179 -3.21 12.23 4.54
N GLN A 180 -2.87 11.30 3.64
CA GLN A 180 -3.19 9.88 3.80
C GLN A 180 -2.52 9.25 5.02
N ILE A 181 -1.25 9.60 5.27
CA ILE A 181 -0.51 9.09 6.44
C ILE A 181 -1.12 9.63 7.73
N GLY A 182 -1.47 10.92 7.76
CA GLY A 182 -2.14 11.55 8.91
C GLY A 182 -3.50 10.94 9.23
N ASP A 183 -4.35 10.75 8.22
CA ASP A 183 -5.68 10.15 8.36
C ASP A 183 -5.59 8.70 8.89
N TYR A 184 -4.58 7.95 8.46
CA TYR A 184 -4.42 6.58 8.89
C TYR A 184 -3.91 6.46 10.34
N VAL A 185 -2.92 7.25 10.74
CA VAL A 185 -2.45 7.33 12.13
C VAL A 185 -3.60 7.71 13.07
N GLN A 186 -4.49 8.60 12.63
CA GLN A 186 -5.68 8.99 13.38
C GLN A 186 -6.71 7.86 13.46
N SER A 187 -6.91 7.10 12.38
CA SER A 187 -7.80 5.93 12.38
C SER A 187 -7.37 4.85 13.39
N ILE A 188 -6.06 4.67 13.59
CA ILE A 188 -5.51 3.76 14.60
C ILE A 188 -5.84 4.29 16.00
N LYS A 189 -5.60 5.59 16.26
CA LYS A 189 -5.91 6.22 17.55
C LYS A 189 -7.40 6.12 17.90
N SER A 190 -8.31 6.41 16.97
CA SER A 190 -9.76 6.33 17.20
C SER A 190 -10.23 4.91 17.52
N ARG A 191 -9.70 3.88 16.81
CA ARG A 191 -10.04 2.47 17.06
C ARG A 191 -9.52 1.98 18.42
N MET A 192 -8.41 2.52 18.91
CA MET A 192 -7.85 2.20 20.23
C MET A 192 -8.62 2.84 21.38
N ILE A 193 -9.08 4.09 21.23
CA ILE A 193 -9.89 4.80 22.23
C ILE A 193 -11.23 4.09 22.48
N LEU A 194 -11.81 3.48 21.45
CA LEU A 194 -13.12 2.80 21.54
C LEU A 194 -13.02 1.36 22.08
N GLY A 195 -11.81 0.85 22.37
CA GLY A 195 -11.61 -0.50 22.93
C GLY A 195 -12.10 -1.65 22.05
N VAL A 196 -12.31 -1.40 20.75
CA VAL A 196 -12.94 -2.36 19.81
C VAL A 196 -11.94 -3.40 19.30
N ASP A 197 -10.64 -3.05 19.25
CA ASP A 197 -9.57 -3.96 18.84
C ASP A 197 -8.59 -4.21 19.98
N LYS A 198 -8.34 -5.50 20.29
CA LYS A 198 -7.15 -5.89 21.06
C LYS A 198 -5.93 -5.49 20.23
N TYR A 199 -5.04 -4.69 20.83
CA TYR A 199 -3.75 -4.26 20.27
C TYR A 199 -3.07 -5.38 19.47
N SER A 200 -2.96 -5.22 18.15
CA SER A 200 -2.14 -6.09 17.29
C SER A 200 -0.79 -5.40 17.07
N PRO A 201 0.32 -5.92 17.60
CA PRO A 201 1.64 -5.28 17.58
C PRO A 201 2.20 -5.02 16.17
N TYR A 202 1.61 -5.61 15.14
CA TYR A 202 1.93 -5.40 13.73
C TYR A 202 0.77 -5.94 12.84
N PRO A 203 0.41 -5.29 11.72
CA PRO A 203 -0.73 -5.69 10.89
C PRO A 203 -0.38 -6.76 9.84
N TYR A 204 -0.16 -8.01 10.27
CA TYR A 204 0.23 -9.12 9.38
C TYR A 204 -0.73 -9.38 8.21
N ASP A 205 -2.02 -9.14 8.39
CA ASP A 205 -2.99 -9.32 7.31
C ASP A 205 -2.81 -8.26 6.21
N LYS A 206 -2.42 -7.04 6.57
CA LYS A 206 -2.09 -5.97 5.61
C LYS A 206 -0.78 -6.23 4.89
N GLU A 207 0.20 -6.81 5.58
CA GLU A 207 1.43 -7.27 4.93
C GLU A 207 1.14 -8.32 3.84
N LYS A 208 0.28 -9.30 4.11
CA LYS A 208 -0.13 -10.30 3.08
C LYS A 208 -0.80 -9.64 1.88
N LEU A 209 -1.65 -8.64 2.12
CA LEU A 209 -2.33 -7.88 1.06
C LEU A 209 -1.33 -7.03 0.26
N LEU A 210 -0.38 -6.37 0.92
CA LEU A 210 0.73 -5.65 0.28
C LEU A 210 1.53 -6.59 -0.64
N VAL A 211 1.91 -7.75 -0.12
CA VAL A 211 2.65 -8.77 -0.89
C VAL A 211 1.85 -9.23 -2.10
N HIS A 212 0.54 -9.47 -1.96
CA HIS A 212 -0.31 -9.84 -3.08
C HIS A 212 -0.38 -8.73 -4.13
N ALA A 213 -0.63 -7.48 -3.72
CA ALA A 213 -0.73 -6.33 -4.61
C ALA A 213 0.57 -6.11 -5.41
N ILE A 214 1.73 -6.27 -4.77
CA ILE A 214 3.04 -6.21 -5.45
C ILE A 214 3.18 -7.35 -6.46
N LYS A 215 2.85 -8.60 -6.06
CA LYS A 215 2.89 -9.76 -6.95
C LYS A 215 1.97 -9.60 -8.16
N THR A 216 0.83 -8.95 -8.00
CA THR A 216 -0.13 -8.72 -9.09
C THR A 216 0.16 -7.44 -9.88
N GLY A 217 1.10 -6.60 -9.44
CA GLY A 217 1.42 -5.32 -10.08
C GLY A 217 0.39 -4.21 -9.82
N ASP A 218 -0.48 -4.37 -8.82
CA ASP A 218 -1.44 -3.33 -8.43
C ASP A 218 -0.74 -2.29 -7.55
N GLU A 219 -0.04 -1.36 -8.19
CA GLU A 219 0.72 -0.30 -7.53
C GLU A 219 -0.17 0.56 -6.61
N LYS A 220 -1.44 0.76 -6.98
CA LYS A 220 -2.36 1.60 -6.21
C LYS A 220 -2.71 0.95 -4.89
N GLU A 221 -3.12 -0.31 -4.91
CA GLU A 221 -3.41 -1.07 -3.69
C GLU A 221 -2.14 -1.30 -2.86
N ALA A 222 -1.00 -1.58 -3.50
CA ALA A 222 0.26 -1.76 -2.81
C ALA A 222 0.68 -0.49 -2.03
N LYS A 223 0.55 0.70 -2.65
CA LYS A 223 0.80 1.97 -1.96
C LYS A 223 -0.13 2.16 -0.75
N GLN A 224 -1.41 1.83 -0.91
CA GLN A 224 -2.36 1.93 0.17
C GLN A 224 -1.95 1.04 1.35
N TYR A 225 -1.73 -0.25 1.12
CA TYR A 225 -1.36 -1.18 2.19
C TYR A 225 -0.02 -0.84 2.84
N LEU A 226 0.96 -0.34 2.07
CA LEU A 226 2.23 0.13 2.63
C LEU A 226 2.02 1.31 3.61
N ASN A 227 1.20 2.30 3.23
CA ASN A 227 0.86 3.43 4.11
C ASN A 227 0.18 2.96 5.39
N GLU A 228 -0.73 1.99 5.27
CA GLU A 228 -1.41 1.40 6.43
C GLU A 228 -0.39 0.72 7.37
N ILE A 229 0.54 -0.08 6.84
CA ILE A 229 1.56 -0.73 7.68
C ILE A 229 2.49 0.30 8.34
N LEU A 230 2.92 1.32 7.60
CA LEU A 230 3.78 2.38 8.13
C LEU A 230 3.12 3.13 9.28
N GLY A 231 1.83 3.42 9.21
CA GLY A 231 1.11 4.02 10.33
C GLY A 231 1.11 3.17 11.59
N HIS A 232 1.03 1.83 11.46
CA HIS A 232 1.18 0.93 12.62
C HIS A 232 2.60 0.94 13.19
N ILE A 233 3.62 0.93 12.33
CA ILE A 233 5.03 0.99 12.75
C ILE A 233 5.29 2.29 13.52
N PHE A 234 4.87 3.43 12.99
CA PHE A 234 5.10 4.73 13.65
C PHE A 234 4.38 4.84 14.98
N PHE A 235 3.16 4.31 15.05
CA PHE A 235 2.40 4.28 16.28
C PHE A 235 3.09 3.43 17.35
N ALA A 236 3.42 2.17 17.03
CA ALA A 236 4.02 1.22 17.98
C ALA A 236 5.46 1.55 18.39
N SER A 237 6.17 2.36 17.59
CA SER A 237 7.58 2.68 17.84
C SER A 237 7.79 3.99 18.61
N ALA A 238 6.72 4.71 18.99
CA ALA A 238 6.77 5.96 19.76
C ALA A 238 7.82 6.98 19.24
N ASN A 239 7.99 7.06 17.91
CA ASN A 239 8.98 7.91 17.23
C ASN A 239 10.47 7.52 17.47
N ASN A 240 10.75 6.31 17.95
CA ASN A 240 12.09 5.75 17.99
C ASN A 240 12.55 5.43 16.55
N ILE A 241 13.40 6.31 16.02
CA ILE A 241 13.87 6.25 14.63
C ILE A 241 14.61 4.93 14.35
N ASP A 242 15.39 4.41 15.30
CA ASP A 242 16.14 3.16 15.10
C ASP A 242 15.19 1.95 15.01
N ALA A 243 14.14 1.92 15.83
CA ALA A 243 13.12 0.89 15.76
C ALA A 243 12.32 0.98 14.44
N ILE A 244 12.01 2.20 13.99
CA ILE A 244 11.34 2.44 12.71
C ILE A 244 12.22 2.03 11.53
N LYS A 245 13.52 2.39 11.55
CA LYS A 245 14.52 1.98 10.55
C LYS A 245 14.57 0.46 10.42
N LEU A 246 14.59 -0.26 11.54
CA LEU A 246 14.63 -1.72 11.53
C LEU A 246 13.38 -2.31 10.86
N ARG A 247 12.18 -1.85 11.24
CA ARG A 247 10.91 -2.33 10.66
C ARG A 247 10.73 -1.92 9.20
N ALA A 248 11.14 -0.71 8.85
CA ALA A 248 11.12 -0.25 7.48
C ALA A 248 12.10 -1.04 6.60
N PHE A 249 13.27 -1.40 7.12
CA PHE A 249 14.21 -2.25 6.39
C PHE A 249 13.66 -3.67 6.19
N GLU A 250 13.00 -4.25 7.20
CA GLU A 250 12.28 -5.53 7.05
C GLU A 250 11.23 -5.45 5.93
N LEU A 251 10.47 -4.37 5.87
CA LEU A 251 9.51 -4.12 4.78
C LEU A 251 10.17 -4.03 3.42
N THR A 252 11.33 -3.38 3.30
CA THR A 252 12.11 -3.36 2.04
C THR A 252 12.43 -4.78 1.57
N VAL A 253 12.85 -5.66 2.47
CA VAL A 253 13.14 -7.07 2.13
C VAL A 253 11.87 -7.80 1.67
N ILE A 254 10.73 -7.55 2.32
CA ILE A 254 9.44 -8.15 1.95
C ILE A 254 8.99 -7.66 0.56
N ILE A 255 9.07 -6.35 0.29
CA ILE A 255 8.72 -5.75 -1.00
C ILE A 255 9.59 -6.34 -2.11
N SER A 256 10.90 -6.41 -1.90
CA SER A 256 11.84 -6.99 -2.87
C SER A 256 11.51 -8.45 -3.17
N ARG A 257 11.28 -9.29 -2.15
CA ARG A 257 10.89 -10.70 -2.33
C ARG A 257 9.54 -10.86 -3.03
N ALA A 258 8.56 -10.03 -2.67
CA ALA A 258 7.26 -10.04 -3.31
C ALA A 258 7.34 -9.67 -4.80
N ALA A 259 8.24 -8.75 -5.16
CA ALA A 259 8.49 -8.36 -6.54
C ALA A 259 9.12 -9.50 -7.36
N LEU A 260 10.08 -10.25 -6.80
CA LEU A 260 10.66 -11.44 -7.43
C LEU A 260 9.64 -12.54 -7.66
N ASP A 261 8.83 -12.84 -6.63
CA ASP A 261 7.71 -13.76 -6.76
C ASP A 261 6.69 -13.25 -7.81
N GLY A 262 6.61 -11.93 -7.98
CA GLY A 262 5.89 -11.24 -9.02
C GLY A 262 6.62 -11.22 -10.38
N GLY A 263 7.77 -11.87 -10.52
CA GLY A 263 8.53 -11.99 -11.77
C GLY A 263 9.52 -10.86 -12.07
N ALA A 264 9.78 -9.95 -11.14
CA ALA A 264 10.88 -8.98 -11.30
C ALA A 264 12.22 -9.72 -11.50
N ASP A 265 13.15 -9.09 -12.21
CA ASP A 265 14.43 -9.71 -12.53
C ASP A 265 15.24 -10.00 -11.25
N GLU A 266 15.91 -11.16 -11.19
CA GLU A 266 16.74 -11.55 -10.04
C GLU A 266 17.88 -10.56 -9.79
N SER A 267 18.32 -9.82 -10.82
CA SER A 267 19.34 -8.78 -10.64
C SER A 267 18.83 -7.55 -9.88
N SER A 268 17.51 -7.36 -9.77
CA SER A 268 16.92 -6.28 -8.96
C SER A 268 17.14 -6.47 -7.45
N ILE A 269 17.49 -7.69 -7.00
CA ILE A 269 17.90 -7.98 -5.61
C ILE A 269 19.23 -7.31 -5.27
N TYR A 270 20.13 -7.14 -6.24
CA TYR A 270 21.43 -6.51 -6.01
C TYR A 270 21.30 -5.05 -5.56
N GLN A 271 20.11 -4.45 -5.66
CA GLN A 271 19.81 -3.15 -5.08
C GLN A 271 19.89 -3.16 -3.54
N LEU A 272 19.75 -4.32 -2.87
CA LEU A 272 20.05 -4.51 -1.44
C LEU A 272 21.57 -4.67 -1.17
N SER A 273 22.38 -3.87 -1.86
CA SER A 273 23.84 -3.88 -1.70
C SER A 273 24.25 -3.38 -0.29
N PRO A 274 25.47 -3.70 0.18
CA PRO A 274 26.00 -3.10 1.41
C PRO A 274 25.97 -1.57 1.42
N GLN A 275 26.14 -0.94 0.25
CA GLN A 275 26.01 0.51 0.08
C GLN A 275 24.58 0.98 0.32
N PHE A 276 23.59 0.32 -0.28
CA PHE A 276 22.17 0.64 -0.04
C PHE A 276 21.79 0.48 1.44
N ILE A 277 22.27 -0.58 2.10
CA ILE A 277 22.02 -0.77 3.54
C ILE A 277 22.60 0.42 4.32
N SER A 278 23.85 0.80 4.04
CA SER A 278 24.47 1.97 4.66
C SER A 278 23.68 3.26 4.40
N ASP A 279 23.26 3.50 3.17
CA ASP A 279 22.50 4.69 2.78
C ASP A 279 21.12 4.73 3.46
N PHE A 280 20.45 3.56 3.56
CA PHE A 280 19.15 3.44 4.21
C PHE A 280 19.24 3.69 5.72
N PHE A 281 20.27 3.15 6.39
CA PHE A 281 20.46 3.38 7.83
C PHE A 281 21.02 4.77 8.15
N ALA A 282 21.54 5.49 7.16
CA ALA A 282 21.90 6.91 7.26
C ALA A 282 20.68 7.86 7.14
N LEU A 283 19.48 7.35 6.83
CA LEU A 283 18.27 8.18 6.73
C LEU A 283 17.78 8.61 8.10
N ASP A 284 17.84 9.89 8.44
CA ASP A 284 17.57 10.30 9.82
C ASP A 284 16.12 10.70 10.07
N THR A 285 15.23 10.62 9.09
CA THR A 285 13.82 11.02 9.24
C THR A 285 12.81 9.93 8.86
N ILE A 286 11.66 9.93 9.54
CA ILE A 286 10.53 9.04 9.20
C ILE A 286 10.11 9.26 7.76
N ASP A 287 10.05 10.51 7.32
CA ASP A 287 9.67 10.83 5.95
C ASP A 287 10.68 10.31 4.95
N ASP A 288 11.99 10.49 5.18
CA ASP A 288 13.00 9.93 4.30
C ASP A 288 12.90 8.41 4.22
N ILE A 289 12.57 7.75 5.33
CA ILE A 289 12.28 6.31 5.37
C ILE A 289 11.00 5.98 4.57
N CYS A 290 9.92 6.75 4.71
CA CYS A 290 8.70 6.60 3.92
C CYS A 290 8.98 6.76 2.43
N TYR A 291 9.74 7.80 2.04
CA TYR A 291 10.08 8.08 0.66
C TYR A 291 10.98 7.00 0.09
N ALA A 292 11.97 6.53 0.85
CA ALA A 292 12.80 5.41 0.44
C ALA A 292 11.94 4.17 0.19
N LEU A 293 11.03 3.82 1.10
CA LEU A 293 10.10 2.70 0.94
C LEU A 293 9.14 2.87 -0.23
N MET A 294 8.64 4.08 -0.47
CA MET A 294 7.78 4.39 -1.61
C MET A 294 8.53 4.29 -2.93
N ASP A 295 9.77 4.77 -2.98
CA ASP A 295 10.62 4.73 -4.17
C ASP A 295 11.01 3.29 -4.49
N ILE A 296 11.35 2.50 -3.47
CA ILE A 296 11.55 1.06 -3.54
C ILE A 296 10.29 0.38 -4.08
N LEU A 297 9.13 0.64 -3.48
CA LEU A 297 7.86 0.08 -3.93
C LEU A 297 7.59 0.44 -5.40
N LYS A 298 7.77 1.70 -5.80
CA LYS A 298 7.60 2.16 -7.18
C LYS A 298 8.56 1.47 -8.13
N LYS A 299 9.85 1.39 -7.82
CA LYS A 299 10.86 0.70 -8.66
C LYS A 299 10.50 -0.76 -8.85
N PHE A 300 10.22 -1.47 -7.76
CA PHE A 300 9.88 -2.89 -7.83
C PHE A 300 8.53 -3.15 -8.50
N SER A 301 7.54 -2.26 -8.31
CA SER A 301 6.25 -2.32 -9.01
C SER A 301 6.42 -2.01 -10.50
N ALA A 302 7.24 -1.02 -10.86
CA ALA A 302 7.54 -0.58 -12.24
C ALA A 302 8.31 -1.66 -13.02
N GLU A 303 9.26 -2.34 -12.38
CA GLU A 303 10.01 -3.47 -12.95
C GLU A 303 9.13 -4.71 -13.14
N THR A 304 7.97 -4.77 -12.48
CA THR A 304 6.97 -5.82 -12.73
C THR A 304 6.15 -5.60 -14.02
N PHE A 305 6.33 -4.48 -14.75
CA PHE A 305 5.52 -4.13 -15.94
C PHE A 305 5.99 -4.74 -17.27
N GLY A 306 7.00 -5.62 -17.28
CA GLY A 306 7.30 -6.47 -18.44
C GLY A 306 6.35 -7.68 -18.60
N LEU A 307 5.42 -7.89 -17.67
CA LEU A 307 4.88 -9.21 -17.35
C LEU A 307 3.38 -9.40 -17.48
N GLU A 308 2.55 -8.46 -17.94
CA GLU A 308 1.11 -8.80 -18.14
C GLU A 308 0.97 -10.00 -19.09
N LYS A 309 1.68 -10.01 -20.23
CA LYS A 309 1.69 -11.15 -21.17
C LYS A 309 2.41 -12.38 -20.66
N VAL A 310 3.50 -12.22 -19.88
CA VAL A 310 4.30 -13.36 -19.40
C VAL A 310 3.68 -14.01 -18.15
N LYS A 311 3.02 -13.23 -17.26
CA LYS A 311 2.20 -13.73 -16.14
C LYS A 311 0.93 -14.38 -16.63
N HIS A 312 0.26 -13.78 -17.61
CA HIS A 312 -0.87 -14.43 -18.27
C HIS A 312 -0.42 -15.77 -18.85
N ALA A 313 0.70 -15.84 -19.59
CA ALA A 313 1.22 -17.12 -20.09
C ALA A 313 1.52 -18.13 -18.97
N GLY A 314 2.10 -17.73 -17.84
CA GLY A 314 2.39 -18.61 -16.70
C GLY A 314 1.13 -19.14 -16.01
N ILE A 315 0.17 -18.26 -15.71
CA ILE A 315 -1.13 -18.63 -15.11
C ILE A 315 -1.92 -19.53 -16.07
N ILE A 316 -1.96 -19.17 -17.36
CA ILE A 316 -2.61 -19.98 -18.39
C ILE A 316 -1.94 -21.35 -18.51
N THR A 317 -0.62 -21.44 -18.42
CA THR A 317 0.09 -22.72 -18.41
C THR A 317 -0.35 -23.60 -17.24
N GLN A 318 -0.49 -23.04 -16.04
CA GLN A 318 -0.98 -23.78 -14.86
C GLN A 318 -2.44 -24.20 -15.02
N VAL A 319 -3.31 -23.32 -15.52
CA VAL A 319 -4.72 -23.62 -15.78
C VAL A 319 -4.85 -24.73 -16.83
N VAL A 320 -4.10 -24.66 -17.93
CA VAL A 320 -4.07 -25.69 -18.97
C VAL A 320 -3.57 -27.02 -18.43
N SER A 321 -2.52 -27.00 -17.60
CA SER A 321 -2.01 -28.20 -16.93
C SER A 321 -3.06 -28.82 -16.00
N PHE A 322 -3.73 -28.00 -15.19
CA PHE A 322 -4.80 -28.45 -14.32
C PHE A 322 -5.93 -29.10 -15.11
N ILE A 323 -6.40 -28.46 -16.19
CA ILE A 323 -7.44 -29.01 -17.07
C ILE A 323 -6.98 -30.34 -17.66
N ARG A 324 -5.77 -30.43 -18.20
CA ARG A 324 -5.25 -31.66 -18.81
C ARG A 324 -5.11 -32.82 -17.83
N ASN A 325 -4.84 -32.54 -16.56
CA ASN A 325 -4.72 -33.56 -15.53
C ASN A 325 -6.07 -33.96 -14.91
N ASN A 326 -7.08 -33.09 -14.98
CA ASN A 326 -8.36 -33.28 -14.28
C ASN A 326 -9.60 -33.31 -15.20
N TYR A 327 -9.45 -33.29 -16.53
CA TYR A 327 -10.58 -33.18 -17.46
C TYR A 327 -11.64 -34.28 -17.29
N MET A 328 -11.26 -35.47 -16.82
CA MET A 328 -12.16 -36.61 -16.62
C MET A 328 -13.15 -36.37 -15.45
N HIS A 329 -12.86 -35.42 -14.57
CA HIS A 329 -13.66 -35.11 -13.40
C HIS A 329 -14.57 -33.89 -13.62
N LYS A 330 -15.52 -33.69 -12.70
CA LYS A 330 -16.37 -32.50 -12.65
C LYS A 330 -15.54 -31.34 -12.10
N ILE A 331 -14.91 -30.58 -13.00
CA ILE A 331 -14.19 -29.34 -12.68
C ILE A 331 -14.99 -28.12 -13.08
N THR A 332 -14.98 -27.09 -12.24
CA THR A 332 -15.60 -25.79 -12.51
C THR A 332 -14.55 -24.68 -12.59
N LEU A 333 -14.92 -23.54 -13.18
CA LEU A 333 -14.05 -22.36 -13.21
C LEU A 333 -13.66 -21.91 -11.79
N ALA A 334 -14.56 -22.04 -10.81
CA ALA A 334 -14.29 -21.67 -9.43
C ALA A 334 -13.22 -22.55 -8.79
N ASP A 335 -13.24 -23.87 -9.06
CA ASP A 335 -12.24 -24.81 -8.56
C ASP A 335 -10.84 -24.46 -9.08
N VAL A 336 -10.76 -24.13 -10.37
CA VAL A 336 -9.49 -23.76 -11.01
C VAL A 336 -9.02 -22.38 -10.56
N ALA A 337 -9.93 -21.42 -10.41
CA ALA A 337 -9.62 -20.10 -9.88
C ALA A 337 -9.04 -20.18 -8.47
N ALA A 338 -9.62 -21.01 -7.60
CA ALA A 338 -9.07 -21.28 -6.27
C ALA A 338 -7.67 -21.92 -6.33
N HIS A 339 -7.43 -22.83 -7.27
CA HIS A 339 -6.14 -23.49 -7.45
C HIS A 339 -5.01 -22.51 -7.86
N VAL A 340 -5.33 -21.48 -8.63
CA VAL A 340 -4.38 -20.44 -9.05
C VAL A 340 -4.50 -19.14 -8.24
N PHE A 341 -5.23 -19.16 -7.12
CA PHE A 341 -5.42 -18.03 -6.21
C PHE A 341 -6.01 -16.77 -6.87
N LEU A 342 -6.96 -16.93 -7.80
CA LEU A 342 -7.65 -15.84 -8.49
C LEU A 342 -9.16 -15.85 -8.21
N SER A 343 -9.82 -14.71 -8.43
CA SER A 343 -11.28 -14.67 -8.49
C SER A 343 -11.78 -15.33 -9.80
N PRO A 344 -12.95 -16.00 -9.80
CA PRO A 344 -13.49 -16.63 -11.00
C PRO A 344 -13.72 -15.63 -12.16
N SER A 345 -14.19 -14.42 -11.84
CA SER A 345 -14.44 -13.37 -12.83
C SER A 345 -13.16 -12.89 -13.50
N TYR A 346 -12.07 -12.76 -12.73
CA TYR A 346 -10.77 -12.35 -13.25
C TYR A 346 -10.13 -13.44 -14.11
N LEU A 347 -10.14 -14.70 -13.63
CA LEU A 347 -9.66 -15.84 -14.42
C LEU A 347 -10.44 -16.00 -15.74
N SER A 348 -11.76 -15.80 -15.72
CA SER A 348 -12.57 -15.87 -16.94
C SER A 348 -12.15 -14.84 -17.99
N LYS A 349 -11.78 -13.64 -17.56
CA LYS A 349 -11.35 -12.55 -18.44
C LYS A 349 -10.00 -12.90 -19.06
N ILE A 350 -9.00 -13.16 -18.22
CA ILE A 350 -7.64 -13.48 -18.66
C ILE A 350 -7.63 -14.72 -19.57
N PHE A 351 -8.33 -15.79 -19.20
CA PHE A 351 -8.35 -17.02 -20.00
C PHE A 351 -8.93 -16.80 -21.39
N LYS A 352 -9.97 -15.97 -21.50
CA LYS A 352 -10.58 -15.64 -22.78
C LYS A 352 -9.68 -14.76 -23.64
N ASP A 353 -9.04 -13.77 -23.02
CA ASP A 353 -8.17 -12.82 -23.72
C ASP A 353 -6.91 -13.49 -24.26
N GLU A 354 -6.37 -14.48 -23.54
CA GLU A 354 -5.16 -15.21 -23.95
C GLU A 354 -5.44 -16.39 -24.88
N MET A 355 -6.42 -17.23 -24.53
CA MET A 355 -6.70 -18.48 -25.26
C MET A 355 -7.70 -18.27 -26.40
N GLN A 356 -8.25 -17.07 -26.55
CA GLN A 356 -9.29 -16.72 -27.53
C GLN A 356 -10.53 -17.62 -27.44
N THR A 357 -10.71 -18.30 -26.31
CA THR A 357 -11.82 -19.21 -26.03
C THR A 357 -12.15 -19.19 -24.55
N SER A 358 -13.39 -19.53 -24.20
CA SER A 358 -13.78 -19.64 -22.79
C SER A 358 -13.19 -20.90 -22.14
N PHE A 359 -13.05 -20.89 -20.80
CA PHE A 359 -12.65 -22.05 -20.01
C PHE A 359 -13.45 -23.33 -20.36
N ASN A 360 -14.79 -23.23 -20.38
CA ASN A 360 -15.66 -24.35 -20.71
C ASN A 360 -15.49 -24.82 -22.18
N GLY A 361 -15.18 -23.88 -23.08
CA GLY A 361 -14.86 -24.17 -24.47
C GLY A 361 -13.60 -25.02 -24.58
N TYR A 362 -12.51 -24.58 -23.94
CA TYR A 362 -11.23 -25.29 -23.93
C TYR A 362 -11.32 -26.66 -23.24
N LEU A 363 -12.00 -26.75 -22.09
CA LEU A 363 -12.25 -28.03 -21.42
C LEU A 363 -12.98 -29.01 -22.35
N SER A 364 -14.02 -28.53 -23.04
CA SER A 364 -14.76 -29.36 -23.99
C SER A 364 -13.87 -29.87 -25.12
N GLU A 365 -13.02 -29.00 -25.68
CA GLU A 365 -12.04 -29.35 -26.71
C GLU A 365 -11.06 -30.45 -26.25
N VAL A 366 -10.45 -30.30 -25.07
CA VAL A 366 -9.56 -31.33 -24.49
C VAL A 366 -10.28 -32.67 -24.37
N ARG A 367 -11.53 -32.68 -23.90
CA ARG A 367 -12.33 -33.90 -23.76
C ARG A 367 -12.65 -34.54 -25.11
N ILE A 368 -12.97 -33.74 -26.13
CA ILE A 368 -13.22 -34.26 -27.49
C ILE A 368 -11.95 -34.86 -28.08
N GLU A 369 -10.80 -34.19 -27.98
CA GLU A 369 -9.53 -34.73 -28.47
C GLU A 369 -9.17 -36.06 -27.82
N LYS A 370 -9.38 -36.18 -26.50
CA LYS A 370 -9.17 -37.46 -25.79
C LYS A 370 -10.18 -38.53 -26.20
N SER A 371 -11.43 -38.14 -26.47
CA SER A 371 -12.45 -39.09 -26.92
C SER A 371 -12.14 -39.67 -28.30
N LYS A 372 -11.53 -38.90 -29.22
CA LYS A 372 -11.14 -39.40 -30.55
C LYS A 372 -10.23 -40.63 -30.45
N VAL A 373 -9.26 -40.61 -29.54
CA VAL A 373 -8.35 -41.73 -29.30
C VAL A 373 -9.10 -42.96 -28.77
N LEU A 374 -9.99 -42.76 -27.80
CA LEU A 374 -10.80 -43.85 -27.24
C LEU A 374 -11.79 -44.43 -28.26
N LEU A 375 -12.25 -43.62 -29.21
CA LEU A 375 -13.16 -44.05 -30.29
C LEU A 375 -12.46 -44.93 -31.34
N LEU A 376 -11.12 -44.99 -31.37
CA LEU A 376 -10.37 -45.88 -32.27
C LEU A 376 -10.43 -47.34 -31.81
N SER A 377 -10.60 -47.59 -30.51
CA SER A 377 -10.90 -48.92 -29.99
C SER A 377 -12.41 -49.21 -30.13
N ASN A 378 -12.73 -50.43 -30.57
CA ASN A 378 -14.11 -50.93 -30.63
C ASN A 378 -14.59 -51.51 -29.30
N ASP A 379 -13.72 -51.57 -28.28
CA ASP A 379 -14.00 -52.24 -27.01
C ASP A 379 -14.89 -51.41 -26.08
N LEU A 380 -15.00 -50.10 -26.34
CA LEU A 380 -15.81 -49.17 -25.55
C LEU A 380 -17.04 -48.70 -26.36
N SER A 381 -18.21 -48.70 -25.73
CA SER A 381 -19.40 -48.05 -26.28
C SER A 381 -19.23 -46.52 -26.31
N ILE A 382 -20.00 -45.83 -27.14
CA ILE A 382 -19.96 -44.36 -27.22
C ILE A 382 -20.38 -43.72 -25.88
N VAL A 383 -21.26 -44.38 -25.12
CA VAL A 383 -21.68 -43.94 -23.78
C VAL A 383 -20.48 -43.96 -22.84
N GLU A 384 -19.80 -45.11 -22.75
CA GLU A 384 -18.63 -45.28 -21.88
C GLU A 384 -17.49 -44.33 -22.24
N VAL A 385 -17.25 -44.10 -23.53
CA VAL A 385 -16.26 -43.11 -23.98
C VAL A 385 -16.62 -41.72 -23.47
N SER A 386 -17.89 -41.32 -23.57
CA SER A 386 -18.33 -39.99 -23.11
C SER A 386 -18.15 -39.80 -21.61
N GLU A 387 -18.44 -40.84 -20.82
CA GLU A 387 -18.26 -40.83 -19.37
C GLU A 387 -16.78 -40.83 -18.96
N LEU A 388 -15.94 -41.60 -19.66
CA LEU A 388 -14.50 -41.70 -19.39
C LEU A 388 -13.78 -40.36 -19.61
N VAL A 389 -14.21 -39.57 -20.59
CA VAL A 389 -13.63 -38.25 -20.82
C VAL A 389 -14.30 -37.14 -19.99
N GLY A 390 -15.27 -37.46 -19.14
CA GLY A 390 -15.86 -36.52 -18.18
C GLY A 390 -17.08 -35.73 -18.70
N PHE A 391 -17.77 -36.19 -19.74
CA PHE A 391 -19.11 -35.67 -20.05
C PHE A 391 -20.16 -36.35 -19.18
N ILE A 392 -21.05 -35.54 -18.58
CA ILE A 392 -22.15 -36.02 -17.74
C ILE A 392 -23.32 -36.52 -18.62
N ASP A 393 -23.53 -35.89 -19.77
CA ASP A 393 -24.64 -36.20 -20.68
C ASP A 393 -24.13 -36.58 -22.07
N GLN A 394 -24.52 -37.78 -22.53
CA GLN A 394 -24.15 -38.30 -23.84
C GLN A 394 -24.74 -37.45 -24.98
N SER A 395 -25.93 -36.88 -24.79
CA SER A 395 -26.55 -36.04 -25.81
C SER A 395 -25.76 -34.76 -26.05
N TYR A 396 -25.25 -34.15 -24.98
CA TYR A 396 -24.36 -33.01 -25.02
C TYR A 396 -23.01 -33.38 -25.63
N PHE A 397 -22.41 -34.51 -25.25
CA PHE A 397 -21.19 -35.03 -25.89
C PHE A 397 -21.36 -35.15 -27.41
N ASN A 398 -22.43 -35.80 -27.89
CA ASN A 398 -22.69 -35.98 -29.32
C ASN A 398 -22.80 -34.63 -30.05
N LYS A 399 -23.48 -33.65 -29.46
CA LYS A 399 -23.61 -32.30 -30.02
C LYS A 399 -22.25 -31.59 -30.10
N VAL A 400 -21.47 -31.60 -29.02
CA VAL A 400 -20.16 -30.96 -28.96
C VAL A 400 -19.17 -31.63 -29.92
N PHE A 401 -19.13 -32.96 -29.94
CA PHE A 401 -18.26 -33.73 -30.83
C PHE A 401 -18.56 -33.42 -32.30
N LYS A 402 -19.84 -33.45 -32.70
CA LYS A 402 -20.24 -33.12 -34.08
C LYS A 402 -19.91 -31.68 -34.44
N LYS A 403 -20.10 -30.74 -33.50
CA LYS A 403 -19.76 -29.33 -33.71
C LYS A 403 -18.26 -29.13 -33.96
N GLN A 404 -17.40 -29.83 -33.21
CA GLN A 404 -15.94 -29.65 -33.31
C GLN A 404 -15.28 -30.47 -34.42
N THR A 405 -15.83 -31.64 -34.76
CA THR A 405 -15.22 -32.57 -35.73
C THR A 405 -15.93 -32.62 -37.09
N GLY A 406 -17.12 -32.02 -37.20
CA GLY A 406 -17.97 -32.07 -38.39
C GLY A 406 -18.77 -33.38 -38.54
N MET A 407 -18.54 -34.39 -37.69
CA MET A 407 -19.21 -35.69 -37.78
C MET A 407 -19.58 -36.26 -36.41
N THR A 408 -20.52 -37.20 -36.35
CA THR A 408 -20.91 -37.84 -35.08
C THR A 408 -19.82 -38.80 -34.58
N PRO A 409 -19.70 -39.06 -33.27
CA PRO A 409 -18.74 -40.04 -32.72
C PRO A 409 -18.80 -41.42 -33.41
N LYS A 410 -20.04 -41.90 -33.69
CA LYS A 410 -20.26 -43.16 -34.41
C LYS A 410 -19.61 -43.16 -35.79
N LYS A 411 -19.94 -42.15 -36.60
CA LYS A 411 -19.36 -41.96 -37.94
C LYS A 411 -17.83 -41.80 -37.89
N TYR A 412 -17.30 -41.12 -36.87
CA TYR A 412 -15.85 -40.97 -36.68
C TYR A 412 -15.18 -42.34 -36.48
N ARG A 413 -15.72 -43.18 -35.57
CA ARG A 413 -15.25 -44.55 -35.36
C ARG A 413 -15.30 -45.40 -36.63
N GLU A 414 -16.41 -45.36 -37.37
CA GLU A 414 -16.58 -46.10 -38.63
C GLU A 414 -15.57 -45.68 -39.70
N THR A 415 -15.18 -44.40 -39.72
CA THR A 415 -14.25 -43.85 -40.73
C THR A 415 -12.79 -44.08 -40.35
N SER A 416 -12.46 -44.02 -39.06
CA SER A 416 -11.07 -44.17 -38.56
C SER A 416 -10.66 -45.62 -38.29
N GLY A 417 -11.62 -46.54 -38.11
CA GLY A 417 -11.37 -47.98 -37.90
C GLY A 417 -10.82 -48.75 -39.11
N GLY A 418 -10.47 -48.06 -40.22
CA GLY A 418 -9.85 -48.65 -41.41
C GLY A 418 -8.32 -48.48 -41.49
N LEU A 419 -7.69 -47.74 -40.58
CA LEU A 419 -6.25 -47.47 -40.57
C LEU A 419 -5.65 -47.84 -39.21
N HIS A 420 -4.79 -48.87 -39.20
CA HIS A 420 -3.94 -49.36 -38.10
C HIS A 420 -4.56 -50.27 -37.03
N THR A 421 -4.50 -51.57 -37.34
CA THR A 421 -4.08 -52.61 -36.41
C THR A 421 -2.65 -52.32 -35.89
N ASP A 422 -2.45 -52.60 -34.59
CA ASP A 422 -1.18 -53.02 -33.96
C ASP A 422 -0.19 -52.05 -33.26
N THR A 423 -0.42 -50.74 -33.12
CA THR A 423 0.60 -49.90 -32.41
C THR A 423 0.13 -49.01 -31.25
N GLU A 424 -1.17 -48.84 -30.98
CA GLU A 424 -1.63 -47.89 -29.93
C GLU A 424 -2.45 -48.51 -28.79
N HIS A 425 -2.45 -49.84 -28.66
CA HIS A 425 -3.05 -50.55 -27.51
C HIS A 425 -2.43 -50.15 -26.14
N PHE A 426 -1.28 -49.45 -26.15
CA PHE A 426 -0.57 -49.04 -24.95
C PHE A 426 -1.12 -47.74 -24.31
N VAL A 427 -1.78 -46.86 -25.06
CA VAL A 427 -2.26 -45.56 -24.54
C VAL A 427 -3.62 -45.69 -23.86
N ALA A 428 -4.50 -46.57 -24.35
CA ALA A 428 -5.83 -46.81 -23.75
C ALA A 428 -5.73 -47.39 -22.33
N ASN A 429 -4.76 -48.28 -22.06
CA ASN A 429 -4.61 -48.94 -20.76
C ASN A 429 -4.18 -48.02 -19.61
N ARG A 430 -3.60 -46.84 -19.89
CA ARG A 430 -3.26 -45.86 -18.83
C ARG A 430 -4.46 -45.04 -18.34
N VAL A 431 -5.47 -44.83 -19.18
CA VAL A 431 -6.68 -44.07 -18.79
C VAL A 431 -7.59 -44.92 -17.92
N ILE A 432 -7.63 -46.24 -18.14
CA ILE A 432 -8.48 -47.18 -17.39
C ILE A 432 -8.00 -47.35 -15.93
N SER A 433 -6.70 -47.21 -15.66
CA SER A 433 -6.11 -47.33 -14.31
C SER A 433 -6.40 -46.14 -13.37
N ALA A 434 -6.84 -44.99 -13.91
CA ALA A 434 -7.12 -43.79 -13.10
C ALA A 434 -8.51 -43.77 -12.44
N LYS A 435 -9.36 -44.78 -12.68
CA LYS A 435 -10.71 -44.90 -12.08
C LYS A 435 -10.80 -45.88 -10.90
N SER A 436 -9.72 -46.57 -10.53
CA SER A 436 -9.71 -47.59 -9.47
C SER A 436 -9.01 -47.15 -8.16
N LYS A 437 -8.91 -45.84 -7.91
CA LYS A 437 -8.50 -45.28 -6.61
C LYS A 437 -9.37 -44.11 -6.18
#